data_AF-A0A3N5NH57-F1
#
_entry.id   AF-A0A3N5NH57-F1
#
_cell.length_a   1.000
_cell.length_b   1.000
_cell.length_c   1.000
_cell.angle_alpha   90.00
_cell.angle_beta   90.00
_cell.angle_gamma   90.00
#
_symmetry.space_group_name_H-M   'P 1'
#
loop_
_entity.id
_entity.type
_entity.pdbx_description
1 polymer ?
#
loop_
_entity_poly.entity_id
_entity_poly.type
_entity_poly.pdbx_seq_one_letter_code
_entity_poly.pdbx_strand_id
1 'polypeptide(L)'
;MLGLVPWHFKPVKFCYIGRTIMKTLIVCASKYGSTLEIGRWLTERLGGDCLVDKAESMPDPANADIVILGSGIYNHHVLPSVQEYVNRFKDALKGKKTVVFGVAMDTT
;
A
#
# COMPACT_ATOMS: atom_id res chain seq x y z
N MET A 1 54.05 10.55 -36.91
CA MET A 1 52.67 11.08 -36.96
C MET A 1 51.74 9.88 -36.94
N LEU A 2 51.03 9.67 -35.83
CA LEU A 2 49.78 8.90 -35.65
C LEU A 2 49.56 8.79 -34.13
N GLY A 3 48.81 9.75 -33.60
CA GLY A 3 48.51 9.85 -32.17
C GLY A 3 47.41 8.87 -31.78
N LEU A 4 47.70 8.03 -30.79
CA LEU A 4 46.70 7.23 -30.08
C LEU A 4 46.01 8.15 -29.07
N VAL A 5 44.74 8.49 -29.33
CA VAL A 5 43.89 9.22 -28.39
C VAL A 5 43.36 8.22 -27.35
N PRO A 6 43.58 8.43 -26.04
CA PRO A 6 42.98 7.57 -25.04
C PRO A 6 41.52 7.97 -24.85
N TRP A 7 40.62 7.02 -25.09
CA TRP A 7 39.19 7.15 -24.85
C TRP A 7 38.92 7.39 -23.36
N HIS A 8 38.50 8.61 -23.02
CA HIS A 8 38.11 8.99 -21.68
C HIS A 8 36.66 8.57 -21.43
N PHE A 9 36.44 7.34 -20.96
CA PHE A 9 35.14 6.86 -20.51
C PHE A 9 34.81 7.55 -19.17
N LYS A 10 34.02 8.63 -19.20
CA LYS A 10 33.47 9.21 -17.97
C LYS A 10 32.36 8.28 -17.47
N PRO A 11 32.40 7.77 -16.23
CA PRO A 11 31.24 7.11 -15.67
C PRO A 11 30.10 8.12 -15.58
N VAL A 12 28.98 7.78 -16.23
CA VAL A 12 27.70 8.45 -16.02
C VAL A 12 27.39 8.34 -14.52
N LYS A 13 27.47 9.46 -13.80
CA LYS A 13 26.91 9.56 -12.44
C LYS A 13 25.41 9.41 -12.60
N PHE A 14 24.91 8.19 -12.40
CA PHE A 14 23.50 7.94 -12.14
C PHE A 14 23.19 8.60 -10.79
N CYS A 15 22.75 9.86 -10.84
CA CYS A 15 22.15 10.51 -9.69
C CYS A 15 20.82 9.79 -9.44
N TYR A 16 20.84 8.76 -8.60
CA TYR A 16 19.62 8.29 -7.95
C TYR A 16 19.14 9.46 -7.10
N ILE A 17 18.30 10.32 -7.67
CA ILE A 17 17.41 11.18 -6.92
C ILE A 17 16.65 10.21 -6.03
N GLY A 18 16.98 10.18 -4.74
CA GLY A 18 16.42 9.25 -3.78
C GLY A 18 14.90 9.39 -3.79
N ARG A 19 14.20 8.57 -4.57
CA ARG A 19 12.82 8.24 -4.28
C ARG A 19 12.89 7.45 -2.99
N THR A 20 12.58 8.11 -1.88
CA THR A 20 12.22 7.41 -0.65
C THR A 20 11.18 6.35 -1.02
N ILE A 21 11.52 5.09 -0.76
CA ILE A 21 10.62 3.96 -1.02
C ILE A 21 9.43 4.17 -0.06
N MET A 22 8.28 4.57 -0.59
CA MET A 22 7.09 4.75 0.22
C MET A 22 6.58 3.38 0.65
N LYS A 23 6.45 3.18 1.96
CA LYS A 23 5.90 1.96 2.53
C LYS A 23 4.39 2.06 2.62
N THR A 24 3.70 1.16 1.95
CA THR A 24 2.24 1.12 1.95
C THR A 24 1.75 -0.15 2.61
N LEU A 25 0.89 -0.01 3.62
CA LEU A 25 0.18 -1.12 4.23
C LEU A 25 -1.28 -1.09 3.78
N ILE A 26 -1.74 -2.16 3.16
CA ILE A 26 -3.13 -2.36 2.75
C ILE A 26 -3.77 -3.38 3.70
N VAL A 27 -4.81 -2.97 4.40
CA VAL A 27 -5.53 -3.81 5.35
C VAL A 27 -6.92 -4.06 4.83
N CYS A 28 -7.25 -5.32 4.58
CA CYS A 28 -8.51 -5.71 3.97
C CYS A 28 -9.39 -6.53 4.93
N ALA A 29 -10.60 -6.06 5.19
CA ALA A 29 -11.67 -6.86 5.76
C ALA A 29 -12.51 -7.47 4.62
N SER A 30 -12.54 -8.79 4.52
CA SER A 30 -13.25 -9.47 3.44
C SER A 30 -13.93 -10.75 3.91
N LYS A 31 -15.23 -10.88 3.61
CA LYS A 31 -16.00 -12.09 3.94
C LYS A 31 -15.79 -13.21 2.90
N TYR A 32 -15.78 -12.86 1.62
CA TYR A 32 -15.67 -13.81 0.50
C TYR A 32 -14.38 -13.65 -0.32
N GLY A 33 -13.48 -12.74 0.08
CA GLY A 33 -12.16 -12.60 -0.53
C GLY A 33 -12.03 -11.51 -1.60
N SER A 34 -13.12 -11.01 -2.19
CA SER A 34 -13.06 -9.99 -3.25
C SER A 34 -12.29 -8.73 -2.84
N THR A 35 -12.49 -8.27 -1.60
CA THR A 35 -11.76 -7.10 -1.06
C THR A 35 -10.26 -7.38 -0.95
N LEU A 36 -9.88 -8.59 -0.56
CA LEU A 36 -8.48 -8.99 -0.46
C LEU A 36 -7.84 -9.10 -1.85
N GLU A 37 -8.58 -9.60 -2.84
CA GLU A 37 -8.14 -9.67 -4.23
C GLU A 37 -7.89 -8.27 -4.82
N ILE A 38 -8.81 -7.33 -4.58
CA ILE A 38 -8.61 -5.92 -4.94
C ILE A 38 -7.40 -5.33 -4.22
N GLY A 39 -7.22 -5.64 -2.93
CA GLY A 39 -6.03 -5.25 -2.17
C GLY A 39 -4.73 -5.75 -2.83
N ARG A 40 -4.70 -6.99 -3.30
CA ARG A 40 -3.55 -7.54 -4.05
C ARG A 40 -3.32 -6.80 -5.36
N TRP A 41 -4.37 -6.54 -6.14
CA TRP A 41 -4.26 -5.76 -7.38
C TRP A 41 -3.78 -4.32 -7.17
N LEU A 42 -4.06 -3.73 -6.00
CA LEU A 42 -3.50 -2.43 -5.62
C LEU A 42 -2.00 -2.54 -5.38
N THR A 43 -1.52 -3.58 -4.69
CA THR A 43 -0.07 -3.77 -4.47
C THR A 43 0.70 -3.89 -5.79
N GLU A 44 0.15 -4.63 -6.76
CA GLU A 44 0.74 -4.78 -8.10
C GLU A 44 0.85 -3.46 -8.87
N ARG A 45 -0.11 -2.55 -8.69
CA ARG A 45 -0.18 -1.27 -9.42
C ARG A 45 0.56 -0.12 -8.73
N LEU A 46 0.57 -0.10 -7.40
CA LEU A 46 1.26 0.93 -6.63
C LEU A 46 2.79 0.78 -6.73
N GLY A 47 3.28 -0.45 -6.82
CA GLY A 47 4.71 -0.74 -6.79
C GLY A 47 5.38 -0.34 -5.46
N GLY A 48 6.72 -0.40 -5.41
CA GLY A 48 7.45 -0.07 -4.18
C GLY A 48 7.27 -1.12 -3.06
N ASP A 49 7.43 -0.70 -1.81
CA ASP A 49 7.29 -1.57 -0.63
C ASP A 49 5.81 -1.57 -0.18
N CYS A 50 5.00 -2.39 -0.85
CA CYS A 50 3.58 -2.55 -0.57
C CYS A 50 3.30 -3.92 0.05
N LEU A 51 2.57 -3.92 1.16
CA LEU A 51 2.11 -5.13 1.83
C LEU A 51 0.58 -5.11 1.90
N VAL A 52 -0.04 -6.26 1.67
CA VAL A 52 -1.48 -6.47 1.86
C VAL A 52 -1.71 -7.57 2.88
N ASP A 53 -2.57 -7.30 3.85
CA ASP A 53 -2.94 -8.27 4.88
C ASP A 53 -4.40 -8.12 5.30
N LYS A 54 -4.89 -9.13 6.01
CA LYS A 54 -6.24 -9.19 6.56
C LYS A 54 -6.37 -8.33 7.81
N ALA A 55 -7.49 -7.63 7.95
CA ALA A 55 -7.78 -6.84 9.15
C ALA A 55 -7.75 -7.69 10.43
N GLU A 56 -8.18 -8.95 10.34
CA GLU A 56 -8.20 -9.92 11.43
C GLU A 56 -6.78 -10.30 11.91
N SER A 57 -5.77 -10.17 11.06
CA SER A 57 -4.36 -10.44 11.42
C SER A 57 -3.70 -9.27 12.16
N MET A 58 -4.39 -8.12 12.25
CA MET A 58 -3.98 -6.94 13.00
C MET A 58 -2.53 -6.49 12.70
N PRO A 59 -2.16 -6.28 11.43
CA PRO A 59 -0.82 -5.82 11.05
C PRO A 59 -0.52 -4.44 11.67
N ASP A 60 0.70 -4.21 12.12
CA ASP A 60 1.08 -2.92 12.73
C ASP A 60 1.31 -1.84 11.66
N PRO A 61 0.56 -0.71 11.67
CA PRO A 61 0.74 0.37 10.72
C PRO A 61 1.94 1.27 11.02
N ALA A 62 2.65 1.11 12.15
CA ALA A 62 3.70 2.03 12.59
C ALA A 62 4.77 2.32 11.52
N ASN A 63 5.18 1.30 10.76
CA ASN A 63 6.22 1.41 9.74
C ASN A 63 5.73 1.83 8.34
N ALA A 64 4.42 2.02 8.16
CA ALA A 64 3.86 2.43 6.89
C ALA A 64 3.77 3.96 6.78
N ASP A 65 4.11 4.51 5.62
CA ASP A 65 3.88 5.92 5.27
C ASP A 65 2.42 6.15 4.88
N ILE A 66 1.83 5.16 4.20
CA ILE A 66 0.46 5.16 3.72
C ILE A 66 -0.25 3.91 4.24
N VAL A 67 -1.46 4.08 4.78
CA VAL A 67 -2.33 2.97 5.17
C VAL A 67 -3.59 3.01 4.32
N ILE A 68 -3.88 1.92 3.61
CA ILE A 68 -5.08 1.76 2.81
C ILE A 68 -5.99 0.76 3.51
N LEU A 69 -7.20 1.17 3.84
CA LEU A 69 -8.19 0.34 4.52
C LEU A 69 -9.27 -0.07 3.52
N GLY A 70 -9.41 -1.38 3.30
CA GLY A 70 -10.42 -1.97 2.43
C GLY A 70 -11.46 -2.72 3.24
N SER A 71 -12.74 -2.55 2.93
CA SER A 71 -13.79 -3.41 3.48
C SER A 71 -14.83 -3.80 2.43
N GLY A 72 -15.30 -5.04 2.50
CA GLY A 72 -16.61 -5.37 1.94
C GLY A 72 -17.70 -4.51 2.60
N ILE A 73 -18.65 -4.03 1.81
CA ILE A 73 -19.82 -3.29 2.28
C ILE A 73 -21.03 -4.23 2.21
N TYR A 74 -21.65 -4.47 3.36
CA TYR A 74 -22.84 -5.31 3.50
C TYR A 74 -23.88 -4.55 4.31
N ASN A 75 -25.12 -4.47 3.81
CA ASN A 75 -26.20 -3.72 4.45
C ASN A 75 -25.79 -2.29 4.86
N HIS A 76 -25.09 -1.57 3.99
CA HIS A 76 -24.55 -0.22 4.24
C HIS A 76 -23.48 -0.13 5.35
N HIS A 77 -22.96 -1.25 5.84
CA HIS A 77 -21.93 -1.28 6.87
C HIS A 77 -20.62 -1.90 6.35
N VAL A 78 -19.50 -1.37 6.83
CA VAL A 78 -18.20 -2.04 6.75
C VAL A 78 -18.17 -3.22 7.73
N LEU A 79 -17.30 -4.19 7.46
CA LEU A 79 -17.10 -5.34 8.34
C LEU A 79 -16.54 -4.92 9.71
N PRO A 80 -16.95 -5.58 10.81
CA PRO A 80 -16.47 -5.25 12.16
C PRO A 80 -14.95 -5.29 12.29
N SER A 81 -14.27 -6.21 11.58
CA SER A 81 -12.81 -6.38 11.67
C SER A 81 -12.04 -5.12 11.26
N VAL A 82 -12.52 -4.34 10.27
CA VAL A 82 -11.87 -3.07 9.94
C VAL A 82 -12.13 -1.99 11.00
N GLN A 83 -13.30 -2.00 11.64
CA GLN A 83 -13.62 -1.05 12.71
C GLN A 83 -12.76 -1.33 13.95
N GLU A 84 -12.62 -2.60 14.31
CA GLU A 84 -11.73 -3.05 15.39
C GLU A 84 -10.28 -2.65 15.11
N TYR A 85 -9.81 -2.85 13.88
CA TYR A 85 -8.47 -2.43 13.46
C TYR A 85 -8.26 -0.92 13.63
N VAL A 86 -9.21 -0.10 13.15
CA VAL A 86 -9.14 1.37 13.26
C VAL A 86 -9.17 1.81 14.72
N ASN A 87 -10.02 1.20 15.56
CA ASN A 87 -10.09 1.52 16.98
C ASN A 87 -8.80 1.16 17.71
N ARG A 88 -8.21 0.00 17.40
CA ARG A 88 -6.95 -0.47 17.99
C ARG A 88 -5.76 0.43 17.63
N PHE A 89 -5.65 0.82 16.37
CA PHE A 89 -4.51 1.60 15.87
C PHE A 89 -4.82 3.08 15.64
N LYS A 90 -5.88 3.59 16.27
CA LYS A 90 -6.40 4.95 16.04
C LYS A 90 -5.33 6.03 16.14
N ASP A 91 -4.47 5.96 17.15
CA ASP A 91 -3.42 6.96 17.36
C ASP A 91 -2.30 6.86 16.33
N ALA A 92 -1.94 5.64 15.91
CA ALA A 92 -0.97 5.44 14.83
C ALA A 92 -1.49 5.91 13.47
N LEU A 93 -2.80 5.78 13.21
CA LEU A 93 -3.45 6.20 11.97
C LEU A 93 -3.61 7.72 11.85
N LYS A 94 -3.83 8.45 12.97
CA LYS A 94 -3.99 9.92 12.96
C LYS A 94 -2.82 10.67 12.32
N GLY A 95 -1.61 10.15 12.47
CA GLY A 95 -0.39 10.76 11.92
C GLY A 95 -0.03 10.31 10.50
N LYS A 96 -0.85 9.46 9.86
CA LYS A 96 -0.51 8.79 8.60
C LYS A 96 -1.49 9.15 7.49
N LYS A 97 -1.00 9.07 6.25
CA LYS A 97 -1.89 9.18 5.07
C LYS A 97 -2.76 7.94 5.02
N THR A 98 -4.04 8.11 5.35
CA THR A 98 -5.02 7.03 5.37
C THR A 98 -5.96 7.16 4.18
N VAL A 99 -6.15 6.07 3.43
CA VAL A 99 -7.07 5.96 2.30
C VAL A 99 -8.07 4.84 2.60
N VAL A 100 -9.32 4.98 2.17
CA VAL A 100 -10.37 3.97 2.37
C VAL A 100 -10.96 3.54 1.03
N PHE A 101 -11.29 2.26 0.89
CA PHE A 101 -12.09 1.76 -0.24
C PHE A 101 -13.13 0.74 0.22
N GLY A 102 -14.27 0.74 -0.46
CA GLY A 102 -15.38 -0.16 -0.20
C GLY A 102 -15.65 -1.06 -1.40
N VAL A 103 -15.95 -2.33 -1.15
CA VAL A 103 -16.36 -3.28 -2.19
C VAL A 103 -17.78 -3.71 -1.92
N ALA A 104 -18.71 -3.31 -2.78
CA ALA A 104 -20.12 -3.63 -2.68
C ALA A 104 -20.56 -4.37 -3.94
N MET A 105 -21.61 -5.20 -3.82
CA MET A 105 -22.33 -5.65 -5.00
C MET A 105 -23.26 -4.54 -5.48
N ASP A 106 -23.22 -4.28 -6.78
CA ASP A 106 -24.25 -3.49 -7.44
C ASP A 106 -25.53 -4.34 -7.47
N THR A 107 -26.56 -3.88 -6.77
CA THR A 107 -27.86 -4.55 -6.71
C THR A 107 -28.84 -3.66 -7.46
N THR A 108 -28.67 -3.60 -8.78
CA THR A 108 -29.57 -2.92 -9.70
C THR A 108 -30.72 -3.83 -10.10
#